data_AF-A0A0B4EDB7-F1
#
_entry.id   AF-A0A0B4EDB7-F1
#
_cell.length_a   1.000
_cell.length_b   1.000
_cell.length_c   1.000
_cell.angle_alpha   90.00
_cell.angle_beta   90.00
_cell.angle_gamma   90.00
#
_symmetry.space_group_name_H-M   'P 1'
#
loop_
_entity.id
_entity.type
_entity.pdbx_description
1 polymer ?
#
loop_
_entity_poly.entity_id
_entity_poly.type
_entity_poly.pdbx_seq_one_letter_code
_entity_poly.pdbx_strand_id
1 'polypeptide(L)'
;QEGKQAEVQAICATGVNLFRQLVIFLKPVLPLLAADAEAFLNVAPLTWNDHATLLGNHPLNEFKPLMTRIDPVKVQAMTDASKEDLVASQTDTGESTPAGNG
;
A
#
# COMPACT_ATOMS: atom_id res chain seq x y z
N GLN A 1 12.29 38.71 -3.26
CA GLN A 1 12.84 37.64 -2.39
C GLN A 1 13.10 36.42 -3.27
N GLU A 2 14.21 36.41 -4.00
CA GLU A 2 14.52 35.34 -4.98
C GLU A 2 15.17 34.10 -4.32
N GLY A 3 15.83 34.26 -3.16
CA GLY A 3 16.47 33.14 -2.45
C GLY A 3 15.51 32.18 -1.74
N LYS A 4 14.33 32.63 -1.31
CA LYS A 4 13.38 31.78 -0.56
C LYS A 4 12.71 30.72 -1.43
N GLN A 5 12.51 31.01 -2.72
CA GLN A 5 11.89 30.05 -3.65
C GLN A 5 12.83 28.86 -3.90
N ALA A 6 14.12 29.13 -4.12
CA ALA A 6 15.13 28.10 -4.29
C ALA A 6 15.29 27.23 -3.02
N GLU A 7 15.25 27.85 -1.84
CA GLU A 7 15.29 27.15 -0.56
C GLU A 7 14.08 26.22 -0.37
N VAL A 8 12.86 26.74 -0.61
CA VAL A 8 11.63 25.94 -0.54
C VAL A 8 11.69 24.77 -1.52
N GLN A 9 12.13 25.02 -2.75
CA GLN A 9 12.28 23.96 -3.75
C GLN A 9 13.28 22.89 -3.30
N ALA A 10 14.43 23.27 -2.72
CA ALA A 10 15.42 22.33 -2.22
C ALA A 10 14.88 21.46 -1.08
N ILE A 11 14.12 22.05 -0.15
CA ILE A 11 13.48 21.34 0.96
C ILE A 11 12.42 20.37 0.43
N CYS A 12 11.55 20.82 -0.49
CA CYS A 12 10.53 19.97 -1.11
C CYS A 12 11.17 18.81 -1.90
N ALA A 13 12.23 19.07 -2.67
CA ALA A 13 12.96 18.03 -3.40
C ALA A 13 13.59 16.99 -2.46
N THR A 14 14.09 17.43 -1.31
CA THR A 14 14.58 16.53 -0.25
C THR A 14 13.44 15.67 0.29
N GLY A 15 12.28 16.26 0.58
CA GLY A 15 11.09 15.54 1.02
C GLY A 15 10.62 14.46 0.03
N VAL A 16 10.62 14.78 -1.27
CA VAL A 16 10.28 13.81 -2.34
C VAL A 16 11.26 12.64 -2.36
N ASN A 17 12.56 12.90 -2.22
CA ASN A 17 13.58 11.86 -2.19
C ASN A 17 13.46 10.95 -0.94
N LEU A 18 13.13 11.53 0.22
CA LEU A 18 12.84 10.75 1.43
C LEU A 18 11.60 9.88 1.25
N PHE A 19 10.54 10.43 0.67
CA PHE A 19 9.33 9.68 0.33
C PHE A 19 9.65 8.50 -0.60
N ARG A 20 10.46 8.72 -1.65
CA ARG A 20 10.91 7.64 -2.55
C ARG A 20 11.64 6.52 -1.79
N GLN A 21 12.52 6.84 -0.85
CA GLN A 21 13.19 5.82 -0.04
C GLN A 21 12.21 5.02 0.83
N LEU A 22 11.24 5.69 1.46
CA LEU A 22 10.19 5.00 2.22
C LEU A 22 9.40 4.04 1.33
N VAL A 23 9.05 4.46 0.11
CA VAL A 23 8.34 3.62 -0.87
C VAL A 23 9.16 2.38 -1.25
N ILE A 24 10.47 2.53 -1.49
CA ILE A 24 11.37 1.39 -1.77
C ILE A 24 11.31 0.36 -0.64
N PHE A 25 11.38 0.83 0.61
CA PHE A 25 11.35 -0.06 1.78
C PHE A 25 9.98 -0.68 2.03
N LEU A 26 8.91 0.03 1.69
CA LEU A 26 7.54 -0.47 1.83
C LEU A 26 7.11 -1.40 0.70
N LYS A 27 7.77 -1.39 -0.46
CA LYS A 27 7.35 -2.17 -1.64
C LYS A 27 7.15 -3.68 -1.38
N PRO A 28 7.98 -4.39 -0.60
CA PRO A 28 7.74 -5.80 -0.28
C PRO A 28 6.47 -6.05 0.56
N VAL A 29 5.97 -5.02 1.26
CA VAL A 29 4.81 -5.09 2.17
C VAL A 29 3.56 -4.51 1.52
N LEU A 30 3.70 -3.41 0.78
CA LEU A 30 2.63 -2.62 0.18
C LEU A 30 2.90 -2.41 -1.34
N PRO A 31 2.88 -3.48 -2.15
CA PRO A 31 3.27 -3.39 -3.56
C PRO A 31 2.35 -2.50 -4.40
N LEU A 32 1.06 -2.43 -4.07
CA LEU A 32 0.10 -1.57 -4.78
C LEU A 32 0.35 -0.09 -4.51
N LEU A 33 0.57 0.27 -3.25
CA LEU A 33 0.95 1.63 -2.87
C LEU A 33 2.26 2.05 -3.55
N ALA A 34 3.23 1.12 -3.63
CA ALA A 34 4.49 1.40 -4.30
C ALA A 34 4.29 1.65 -5.81
N ALA A 35 3.41 0.91 -6.49
CA ALA A 35 3.10 1.15 -7.90
C ALA A 35 2.44 2.53 -8.12
N ASP A 36 1.51 2.93 -7.27
CA ASP A 36 0.89 4.26 -7.35
C ASP A 36 1.92 5.38 -7.08
N ALA A 37 2.82 5.16 -6.13
CA ALA A 37 3.91 6.07 -5.83
C ALA A 37 4.93 6.15 -6.98
N GLU A 38 5.24 5.04 -7.66
CA GLU A 38 6.09 4.99 -8.85
C GLU A 38 5.49 5.81 -10.00
N ALA A 39 4.17 5.71 -10.20
CA ALA A 39 3.45 6.51 -11.16
C ALA A 39 3.51 8.02 -10.81
N PHE A 40 3.30 8.39 -9.55
CA PHE A 40 3.45 9.79 -9.10
C PHE A 40 4.88 10.29 -9.29
N LEU A 41 5.87 9.51 -8.86
CA LEU A 41 7.29 9.83 -8.97
C LEU A 41 7.78 9.81 -10.42
N ASN A 42 6.98 9.33 -11.37
CA ASN A 42 7.33 9.23 -12.79
C ASN A 42 8.62 8.41 -13.01
N VAL A 43 8.68 7.23 -12.40
CA VAL A 43 9.84 6.33 -12.47
C VAL A 43 9.42 4.93 -12.90
N ALA A 44 10.39 4.16 -13.41
CA ALA A 44 10.21 2.73 -13.60
C ALA A 44 10.01 2.01 -12.24
N PRO A 45 9.51 0.76 -12.25
CA PRO A 45 9.32 0.00 -11.02
C PRO A 45 10.59 -0.06 -10.17
N LEU A 46 10.48 0.43 -8.94
CA LEU A 46 11.60 0.56 -8.02
C LEU A 46 12.06 -0.82 -7.53
N THR A 47 13.35 -0.93 -7.33
CA THR A 47 14.04 -2.09 -6.75
C THR A 47 14.77 -1.65 -5.49
N TRP A 48 15.25 -2.62 -4.71
CA TRP A 48 15.99 -2.30 -3.50
C TRP A 48 17.23 -1.45 -3.78
N ASN A 49 17.94 -1.70 -4.89
CA ASN A 49 19.18 -1.00 -5.23
C ASN A 49 18.96 0.49 -5.58
N ASP A 50 17.73 0.87 -5.92
CA ASP A 50 17.41 2.23 -6.32
C ASP A 50 17.53 3.24 -5.16
N HIS A 51 17.61 2.78 -3.90
CA HIS A 51 17.81 3.63 -2.73
C HIS A 51 19.13 4.42 -2.78
N ALA A 52 20.12 3.93 -3.53
CA ALA A 52 21.43 4.56 -3.68
C ALA A 52 21.43 5.78 -4.62
N THR A 53 20.32 6.00 -5.35
CA THR A 53 20.20 7.12 -6.31
C THR A 53 19.14 8.09 -5.84
N LEU A 54 19.38 9.38 -6.08
CA LEU A 54 18.42 10.45 -5.78
C LEU A 54 17.85 11.02 -7.08
N LEU A 55 16.60 11.47 -7.04
CA LEU A 55 15.98 12.23 -8.11
C LEU A 55 16.53 13.65 -8.10
N GLY A 56 17.10 14.08 -9.23
CA GLY A 56 17.60 15.43 -9.46
C GLY A 56 17.14 15.95 -10.81
N ASN A 57 16.64 17.19 -10.85
CA ASN A 57 16.06 17.80 -12.05
C ASN A 57 15.03 16.90 -12.76
N HIS A 58 14.20 16.22 -11.96
CA HIS A 58 13.29 15.16 -12.41
C HIS A 58 11.83 15.63 -12.32
N PRO A 59 11.03 15.50 -13.39
CA PRO A 59 9.62 15.88 -13.37
C PRO A 59 8.77 14.85 -12.62
N LEU A 60 7.84 15.34 -11.80
CA LEU A 60 6.84 14.53 -11.11
C LEU A 60 5.50 14.61 -11.85
N ASN A 61 4.70 13.55 -11.75
CA ASN A 61 3.32 13.57 -12.22
C ASN A 61 2.40 14.21 -11.17
N GLU A 62 1.14 14.46 -11.53
CA GLU A 62 0.14 14.98 -10.59
C GLU A 62 -0.10 13.99 -9.44
N PHE A 63 -0.03 14.49 -8.21
CA PHE A 63 -0.23 13.67 -7.03
C PHE A 63 -1.68 13.22 -6.90
N LYS A 64 -1.87 11.92 -6.61
CA LYS A 64 -3.15 11.34 -6.23
C LYS A 64 -3.03 10.70 -4.84
N PRO A 65 -4.06 10.79 -3.98
CA PRO A 65 -4.02 10.11 -2.68
C PRO A 65 -3.74 8.60 -2.83
N LEU A 66 -2.69 8.12 -2.18
CA LEU A 66 -2.20 6.74 -2.33
C LEU A 66 -2.94 5.73 -1.45
N MET A 67 -3.56 6.20 -0.36
CA MET A 67 -4.29 5.33 0.56
C MET A 67 -5.38 6.13 1.24
N THR A 68 -6.55 5.50 1.38
CA THR A 68 -7.65 6.03 2.17
C THR A 68 -7.58 5.48 3.59
N ARG A 69 -8.05 6.26 4.56
CA ARG A 69 -8.24 5.77 5.92
C ARG A 69 -9.13 4.52 5.91
N ILE A 70 -8.75 3.52 6.70
CA ILE A 70 -9.58 2.34 6.93
C ILE A 70 -10.88 2.77 7.61
N ASP A 71 -12.01 2.36 7.02
CA ASP A 71 -13.34 2.61 7.56
C ASP A 71 -13.68 1.53 8.59
N PRO A 72 -13.82 1.88 9.88
CA PRO A 72 -14.12 0.91 10.94
C PRO A 72 -15.45 0.19 10.73
N VAL A 73 -16.44 0.82 10.07
CA VAL A 73 -17.74 0.19 9.80
C VAL A 73 -17.58 -0.94 8.80
N LYS A 74 -16.74 -0.77 7.78
CA LYS A 74 -16.45 -1.83 6.79
C LYS A 74 -15.71 -3.00 7.43
N VAL A 75 -14.81 -2.72 8.37
CA VAL A 75 -14.10 -3.78 9.13
C VAL A 75 -15.09 -4.60 9.97
N GLN A 76 -16.02 -3.92 10.65
CA GLN A 76 -17.06 -4.59 11.43
C GLN A 76 -17.97 -5.46 10.55
N ALA A 77 -18.45 -4.91 9.43
CA ALA A 77 -19.29 -5.65 8.49
C ALA A 77 -18.59 -6.90 7.92
N MET A 78 -17.30 -6.80 7.55
CA MET A 78 -16.52 -7.95 7.10
C MET A 78 -16.38 -9.02 8.20
N THR A 79 -16.18 -8.58 9.46
CA THR A 79 -16.05 -9.49 10.61
C THR A 79 -17.36 -10.20 10.91
N ASP A 80 -18.49 -9.51 10.81
CA ASP A 80 -19.81 -10.10 11.08
C ASP A 80 -20.25 -11.05 9.97
N ALA A 81 -20.02 -10.70 8.70
CA ALA A 81 -20.25 -11.61 7.57
C ALA A 81 -19.45 -12.92 7.72
N SER A 82 -18.20 -12.83 8.20
CA SER A 82 -17.37 -14.02 8.44
C SER A 82 -17.92 -14.93 9.54
N LYS A 83 -18.67 -14.39 10.52
CA LYS A 83 -19.33 -15.20 11.56
C LYS A 83 -20.56 -15.93 11.02
N GLU A 84 -21.34 -15.26 10.17
CA GLU A 84 -22.53 -15.84 9.53
C GLU A 84 -22.14 -17.00 8.59
N ASP A 85 -21.07 -16.85 7.80
CA ASP A 85 -20.54 -17.90 6.93
C ASP A 85 -20.05 -19.14 7.70
N LEU A 86 -19.47 -18.95 8.90
CA LEU A 86 -19.04 -20.05 9.77
C LEU A 86 -20.22 -20.85 10.33
N VAL A 87 -21.34 -20.19 10.65
CA VAL A 87 -22.56 -20.87 11.12
C VAL A 87 -23.25 -21.62 9.97
N ALA A 88 -23.26 -21.04 8.77
CA ALA A 88 -23.76 -21.70 7.56
C ALA A 88 -22.90 -22.93 7.18
N SER A 89 -21.58 -22.87 7.37
CA SER A 89 -20.67 -23.99 7.09
C SER A 89 -20.80 -25.14 8.13
N GLN A 90 -21.18 -24.84 9.38
CA GLN A 90 -21.43 -25.87 10.40
C GLN A 90 -22.79 -26.58 10.25
N THR A 91 -23.73 -25.97 9.54
CA THR A 91 -25.04 -26.58 9.27
C THR A 91 -25.05 -27.46 8.01
N ASP A 92 -23.99 -27.41 7.20
CA ASP A 92 -23.80 -28.27 6.01
C ASP A 92 -22.82 -29.44 6.25
N THR A 93 -22.17 -29.54 7.42
CA THR A 93 -21.56 -30.81 7.86
C THR A 93 -22.67 -31.71 8.38
N GLY A 94 -23.40 -32.29 7.43
CA GLY A 94 -24.33 -33.38 7.66
C GLY A 94 -23.71 -34.44 8.57
N GLU A 95 -24.53 -34.87 9.50
CA GLU A 95 -24.38 -36.01 10.39
C GLU A 95 -24.16 -37.29 9.56
N SER A 96 -22.96 -37.49 9.01
CA SER A 96 -22.53 -38.78 8.49
C SER A 96 -21.62 -39.42 9.52
N THR A 97 -22.23 -40.26 10.36
CA THR A 97 -21.55 -41.24 11.21
C THR A 97 -20.40 -41.89 10.43
N PRO A 98 -19.15 -41.90 10.93
CA PRO A 98 -18.12 -42.72 10.31
C PRO A 98 -18.47 -44.18 10.60
N ALA A 99 -18.98 -44.89 9.59
CA ALA A 99 -19.12 -46.33 9.66
C ALA A 99 -17.73 -46.93 9.88
N GLY A 100 -17.54 -47.58 11.03
CA GLY A 100 -16.33 -48.31 11.34
C GLY A 100 -16.10 -49.40 10.31
N ASN A 101 -14.96 -49.37 9.63
CA ASN A 101 -14.45 -50.51 8.89
C ASN A 101 -13.51 -51.29 9.82
N GLY A 102 -13.75 -52.60 9.92
CA GLY A 102 -13.08 -53.54 10.81
C GLY A 102 -11.63 -53.86 10.46
#